data_AF-A0A817MHL3-F1
#
_entry.id   AF-A0A817MHL3-F1
#
_cell.length_a   1.000
_cell.length_b   1.000
_cell.length_c   1.000
_cell.angle_alpha   90.00
_cell.angle_beta   90.00
_cell.angle_gamma   90.00
#
_symmetry.space_group_name_H-M   'P 1'
#
loop_
_entity.id
_entity.type
_entity.pdbx_description
1 polymer ?
#
loop_
_entity_poly.entity_id
_entity_poly.type
_entity_poly.pdbx_seq_one_letter_code
_entity_poly.pdbx_strand_id
1 'polypeptide(L)'
;STVLTQEERETFFNDVRKIYHRIAQYFKLNLPLKNQFLRDIQILHHSLKGVQNTDQIIRVARAVPHLLTEREIDHLRDEWLTYSIETIDEKWIIKSVVKDSTGNGNTSNDSDSLNRAVCSHADLKTEIRDLREANDQLNGNLALECKRNDQLAAFLTAEHLSIAAQLVTCGP
;
A
#
# COMPACT_ATOMS: atom_id res chain seq x y z
N SER A 1 -26.12 22.39 -5.46
CA SER A 1 -25.56 21.15 -4.91
C SER A 1 -26.15 19.99 -5.67
N THR A 2 -25.36 19.34 -6.53
CA THR A 2 -25.81 18.12 -7.23
C THR A 2 -25.89 17.00 -6.21
N VAL A 3 -27.11 16.56 -5.92
CA VAL A 3 -27.37 15.42 -5.03
C VAL A 3 -26.93 14.17 -5.78
N LEU A 4 -25.73 13.68 -5.47
CA LEU A 4 -25.21 12.42 -6.00
C LEU A 4 -26.14 11.29 -5.57
N THR A 5 -26.44 10.39 -6.50
CA THR A 5 -27.19 9.16 -6.19
C THR A 5 -26.35 8.26 -5.26
N GLN A 6 -27.03 7.37 -4.52
CA GLN A 6 -26.37 6.52 -3.52
C GLN A 6 -25.26 5.64 -4.14
N GLU A 7 -25.48 5.12 -5.35
CA GLU A 7 -24.49 4.34 -6.10
C GLU A 7 -23.27 5.16 -6.53
N GLU A 8 -23.48 6.40 -7.00
CA GLU A 8 -22.39 7.32 -7.34
C GLU A 8 -21.57 7.69 -6.11
N ARG A 9 -22.23 7.83 -4.95
CA ARG A 9 -21.58 8.11 -3.67
C ARG A 9 -20.72 6.93 -3.21
N GLU A 10 -21.23 5.71 -3.32
CA GLU A 10 -20.49 4.49 -2.97
C GLU A 10 -19.29 4.28 -3.90
N THR A 11 -19.47 4.51 -5.20
CA THR A 11 -18.39 4.45 -6.20
C THR A 11 -17.31 5.47 -5.90
N PHE A 12 -17.70 6.72 -5.62
CA PHE A 12 -16.77 7.78 -5.21
C PHE A 12 -15.97 7.40 -3.95
N PHE A 13 -16.62 6.90 -2.90
CA PHE A 13 -15.92 6.49 -1.68
C PHE A 13 -14.97 5.31 -1.92
N ASN A 14 -15.35 4.40 -2.81
CA ASN A 14 -14.51 3.25 -3.15
C ASN A 14 -13.27 3.69 -3.96
N ASP A 15 -13.42 4.67 -4.84
CA ASP A 15 -12.31 5.23 -5.60
C ASP A 15 -11.38 6.06 -4.71
N VAL A 16 -11.92 6.86 -3.79
CA VAL A 16 -11.14 7.55 -2.75
C VAL A 16 -10.37 6.54 -1.90
N ARG A 17 -10.99 5.43 -1.50
CA ARG A 17 -10.34 4.36 -0.74
C ARG A 17 -9.20 3.73 -1.53
N LYS A 18 -9.40 3.42 -2.81
CA LYS A 18 -8.36 2.88 -3.70
C LYS A 18 -7.20 3.86 -3.86
N ILE A 19 -7.47 5.15 -4.06
CA ILE A 19 -6.45 6.21 -4.14
C ILE A 19 -5.64 6.24 -2.84
N TYR A 20 -6.32 6.28 -1.70
CA TYR A 20 -5.66 6.31 -0.40
C TYR A 20 -4.78 5.08 -0.18
N HIS A 21 -5.29 3.89 -0.55
CA HIS A 21 -4.53 2.65 -0.45
C HIS A 21 -3.29 2.66 -1.35
N ARG A 22 -3.42 3.21 -2.58
CA ARG A 22 -2.32 3.30 -3.55
C ARG A 22 -1.25 4.29 -3.11
N ILE A 23 -1.66 5.43 -2.55
CA ILE A 23 -0.76 6.42 -1.94
C ILE A 23 -0.05 5.81 -0.72
N ALA A 24 -0.78 5.12 0.16
CA ALA A 24 -0.20 4.46 1.33
C ALA A 24 0.78 3.33 0.93
N GLN A 25 0.46 2.54 -0.09
CA GLN A 25 1.39 1.55 -0.66
C GLN A 25 2.62 2.21 -1.27
N TYR A 26 2.43 3.31 -2.01
CA TYR A 26 3.53 4.08 -2.57
C TYR A 26 4.46 4.59 -1.46
N PHE A 27 3.92 5.15 -0.37
CA PHE A 27 4.74 5.52 0.78
C PHE A 27 5.36 4.28 1.45
N LYS A 28 4.65 3.19 1.66
CA LYS A 28 5.25 1.97 2.23
C LYS A 28 6.47 1.48 1.43
N LEU A 29 6.44 1.60 0.10
CA LEU A 29 7.48 1.11 -0.81
C LEU A 29 8.58 2.14 -1.12
N ASN A 30 8.22 3.43 -1.21
CA ASN A 30 9.09 4.51 -1.70
C ASN A 30 9.40 5.56 -0.64
N LEU A 31 8.71 5.57 0.50
CA LEU A 31 9.20 6.31 1.65
C LEU A 31 10.54 5.69 2.00
N PRO A 32 11.61 6.48 2.17
CA PRO A 32 12.91 5.95 2.54
C PRO A 32 12.85 5.50 4.00
N LEU A 33 12.16 4.40 4.28
CA LEU A 33 12.25 3.64 5.53
C LEU A 33 13.65 3.02 5.68
N LYS A 34 14.46 3.06 4.61
CA LYS A 34 15.90 2.83 4.66
C LYS A 34 16.70 4.01 5.23
N ASN A 35 16.06 5.14 5.52
CA ASN A 35 16.72 6.30 6.12
C ASN A 35 17.24 5.91 7.50
N GLN A 36 18.56 5.98 7.65
CA GLN A 36 19.26 5.62 8.88
C GLN A 36 18.73 6.42 10.07
N PHE A 37 18.38 7.69 9.88
CA PHE A 37 17.81 8.55 10.91
C PHE A 37 16.46 8.05 11.44
N LEU A 38 15.55 7.62 10.55
CA LEU A 38 14.25 7.09 10.96
C LEU A 38 14.38 5.78 11.73
N ARG A 39 15.35 4.93 11.36
CA ARG A 39 15.68 3.73 12.14
C ARG A 39 16.27 4.08 13.50
N ASP A 40 17.17 5.05 13.54
CA ASP A 40 17.83 5.47 14.78
C ASP A 40 16.84 6.16 15.74
N ILE A 41 15.80 6.84 15.24
CA ILE A 41 14.73 7.42 16.08
C ILE A 41 13.85 6.36 16.76
N GLN A 42 13.72 5.16 16.20
CA GLN A 42 12.86 4.11 16.79
C GLN A 42 13.29 3.71 18.20
N ILE A 43 14.55 3.95 18.56
CA ILE A 43 15.09 3.66 19.90
C ILE A 43 14.42 4.49 20.99
N LEU A 44 13.84 5.64 20.64
CA LEU A 44 13.10 6.49 21.57
C LEU A 44 11.80 5.82 22.05
N HIS A 45 11.36 4.76 21.37
CA HIS A 45 10.25 3.94 21.83
C HIS A 45 10.65 3.17 23.09
N HIS A 46 9.81 3.23 24.13
CA HIS A 46 10.10 2.63 25.44
C HIS A 46 10.42 1.13 25.40
N SER A 47 9.90 0.38 24.42
CA SER A 47 10.17 -1.06 24.27
C SER A 47 11.46 -1.38 23.51
N LEU A 48 12.05 -0.39 22.85
CA LEU A 48 13.26 -0.51 22.04
C LEU A 48 14.45 0.20 22.68
N LYS A 49 14.29 0.78 23.87
CA LYS A 49 15.40 1.38 24.62
C LYS A 49 16.35 0.28 25.12
N GLY A 50 17.65 0.56 25.10
CA GLY A 50 18.68 -0.38 25.55
C GLY A 50 20.09 0.20 25.46
N VAL A 51 21.00 -0.33 26.26
CA VAL A 51 22.40 0.13 26.35
C VAL A 51 23.12 0.01 25.00
N GLN A 52 22.79 -1.04 24.24
CA GLN A 52 23.32 -1.30 22.89
C GLN A 52 22.94 -0.23 21.85
N ASN A 53 21.99 0.66 22.17
CA ASN A 53 21.44 1.67 21.26
C ASN A 53 22.08 3.06 21.44
N THR A 54 23.14 3.15 22.25
CA THR A 54 23.85 4.40 22.54
C THR A 54 24.42 5.09 21.28
N ASP A 55 24.89 4.31 20.30
CA ASP A 55 25.39 4.89 19.06
C ASP A 55 24.28 5.48 18.18
N GLN A 56 23.05 4.96 18.32
CA GLN A 56 21.90 5.43 17.55
C GLN A 56 21.42 6.78 18.10
N ILE A 57 21.38 6.97 19.43
CA ILE A 57 21.00 8.27 20.02
C ILE A 57 22.00 9.37 19.67
N ILE A 58 23.30 9.06 19.64
CA ILE A 58 24.35 10.01 19.23
C ILE A 58 24.18 10.40 17.76
N ARG A 59 23.87 9.43 16.88
CA ARG A 59 23.61 9.72 15.46
C ARG A 59 22.37 10.59 15.26
N VAL A 60 21.30 10.36 16.04
CA VAL A 60 20.11 11.23 16.03
C VAL A 60 20.48 12.64 16.50
N ALA A 61 21.22 12.78 17.59
CA ALA A 61 21.64 14.07 18.11
C ALA A 61 22.49 14.86 17.10
N ARG A 62 23.46 14.19 16.44
CA ARG A 62 24.30 14.80 15.40
C ARG A 62 23.54 15.12 14.11
N ALA A 63 22.47 14.40 13.81
CA ALA A 63 21.61 14.71 12.68
C ALA A 63 20.79 16.00 12.87
N VAL A 64 20.77 16.56 14.10
CA VAL A 64 20.06 17.80 14.43
C VAL A 64 21.01 18.84 15.05
N PRO A 65 21.98 19.34 14.26
CA PRO A 65 23.11 20.14 14.77
C PRO A 65 22.74 21.52 15.34
N HIS A 66 21.51 21.98 15.14
CA HIS A 66 21.03 23.25 15.69
C HIS A 66 20.41 23.12 17.08
N LEU A 67 20.18 21.89 17.55
CA LEU A 67 19.53 21.62 18.84
C LEU A 67 20.52 21.30 19.95
N LEU A 68 21.67 20.71 19.63
CA LEU A 68 22.66 20.26 20.61
C LEU A 68 24.08 20.58 20.14
N THR A 69 24.88 21.13 21.05
CA THR A 69 26.34 21.26 20.91
C THR A 69 27.03 19.92 21.20
N GLU A 70 28.26 19.71 20.73
CA GLU A 70 28.99 18.44 20.98
C GLU A 70 29.11 18.11 22.49
N ARG A 71 29.24 19.11 23.36
CA ARG A 71 29.26 18.89 24.83
C ARG A 71 27.93 18.38 25.37
N GLU A 72 26.82 18.85 24.81
CA GLU A 72 25.47 18.39 25.18
C GLU A 72 25.18 17.01 24.60
N ILE A 73 25.81 16.64 23.47
CA ILE A 73 25.74 15.30 22.90
C ILE A 73 26.44 14.28 23.81
N ASP A 74 27.61 14.64 24.36
CA ASP A 74 28.30 13.81 25.35
C ASP A 74 27.46 13.64 26.62
N HIS A 75 26.85 14.72 27.11
CA HIS A 75 25.95 14.64 28.27
C HIS A 75 24.70 13.79 27.97
N LEU A 76 24.11 13.93 26.79
CA LEU A 76 22.97 13.11 26.33
C LEU A 76 23.31 11.62 26.30
N ARG A 77 24.56 11.27 25.95
CA ARG A 77 25.03 9.88 25.95
C ARG A 77 24.96 9.28 27.35
N ASP A 78 25.42 10.02 28.35
CA ASP A 78 25.46 9.58 29.74
C ASP A 78 24.03 9.48 30.31
N GLU A 79 23.18 10.46 30.01
CA GLU A 79 21.77 10.46 30.38
C GLU A 79 20.99 9.30 29.73
N TRP A 80 21.29 8.99 28.46
CA TRP A 80 20.69 7.85 27.76
C TRP A 80 21.02 6.52 28.43
N LEU A 81 22.26 6.36 28.92
CA LEU A 81 22.66 5.15 29.63
C LEU A 81 21.80 4.95 30.89
N THR A 82 21.62 6.01 31.67
CA THR A 82 20.75 6.01 32.85
C THR A 82 19.31 5.67 32.46
N TYR A 83 18.75 6.38 31.49
CA TYR A 83 17.38 6.16 30.99
C TYR A 83 17.13 4.75 30.43
N SER A 84 18.16 4.14 29.83
CA SER A 84 18.06 2.80 29.25
C SER A 84 17.92 1.70 30.30
N ILE A 85 18.35 1.95 31.54
CA ILE A 85 18.31 1.02 32.67
C ILE A 85 17.04 1.24 33.51
N GLU A 86 16.46 2.45 33.45
CA GLU A 86 15.22 2.75 34.18
C GLU A 86 14.05 1.90 33.70
N THR A 87 13.34 1.27 34.62
CA THR A 87 12.08 0.57 34.32
C THR A 87 10.94 1.58 34.27
N ILE A 88 10.38 1.80 33.09
CA ILE A 88 9.16 2.61 32.94
C ILE A 88 7.98 1.72 33.35
N ASP A 89 7.25 2.15 34.37
CA ASP A 89 6.06 1.45 34.83
C ASP A 89 4.99 1.42 33.72
N GLU A 90 4.49 0.22 33.41
CA GLU A 90 3.57 -0.04 32.31
C GLU A 90 2.29 0.80 32.36
N LYS A 91 1.91 1.30 33.55
CA LYS A 91 0.75 2.19 33.71
C LYS A 91 0.95 3.58 33.08
N TRP A 92 2.18 4.00 32.83
CA TRP A 92 2.52 5.27 32.16
C TRP A 92 2.54 5.15 30.64
N ILE A 93 2.52 3.93 30.11
CA ILE A 93 2.42 3.69 28.69
C ILE A 93 0.99 4.01 28.27
N ILE A 94 0.81 5.14 27.59
CA ILE A 94 -0.45 5.45 26.91
C ILE A 94 -0.61 4.39 25.82
N LYS A 95 -1.34 3.31 26.14
CA LYS A 95 -1.77 2.33 25.16
C LYS A 95 -2.67 3.07 24.20
N SER A 96 -2.10 3.55 23.08
CA SER A 96 -2.92 4.03 21.99
C SER A 96 -3.79 2.86 21.58
N VAL A 97 -5.10 2.98 21.82
CA VAL A 97 -6.09 2.08 21.22
C VAL A 97 -6.18 2.47 19.74
N VAL A 98 -5.08 2.30 19.02
CA VAL A 98 -5.18 2.02 17.60
C VAL A 98 -5.72 0.60 17.61
N LYS A 99 -7.01 0.47 17.33
CA LYS A 99 -7.56 -0.81 16.86
C LYS A 99 -6.88 -1.09 15.53
N ASP A 100 -5.62 -1.54 15.60
CA ASP A 100 -5.00 -2.23 14.51
C ASP A 100 -5.88 -3.44 14.26
N SER A 101 -6.51 -3.44 13.10
CA SER A 101 -7.37 -4.52 12.62
C SER A 101 -6.50 -5.73 12.21
N THR A 102 -5.50 -6.07 13.02
CA THR A 102 -4.53 -7.12 12.75
C THR A 102 -4.26 -7.84 14.06
N GLY A 103 -4.98 -8.94 14.24
CA GLY A 103 -5.16 -9.60 15.54
C GLY A 103 -4.02 -10.46 16.03
N ASN A 104 -4.03 -10.67 17.36
CA ASN A 104 -3.76 -11.91 18.13
C ASN A 104 -3.79 -11.51 19.63
N GLY A 105 -4.52 -12.09 20.59
CA GLY A 105 -5.50 -13.17 20.65
C GLY A 105 -6.10 -13.29 22.08
N ASN A 106 -7.29 -13.90 22.14
CA ASN A 106 -7.97 -14.62 23.23
C ASN A 106 -8.32 -13.95 24.59
N THR A 107 -9.64 -13.88 24.87
CA THR A 107 -10.32 -14.75 25.87
C THR A 107 -11.81 -14.97 25.52
N SER A 108 -12.09 -16.17 25.01
CA SER A 108 -13.27 -17.05 25.20
C SER A 108 -14.72 -16.55 25.14
N ASN A 109 -15.48 -17.27 24.30
CA ASN A 109 -16.94 -17.44 24.20
C ASN A 109 -17.73 -16.40 23.40
N ASP A 110 -17.31 -16.26 22.15
CA ASP A 110 -18.09 -15.64 21.06
C ASP A 110 -18.09 -16.63 19.87
N SER A 111 -18.73 -17.80 20.07
CA SER A 111 -18.74 -18.91 19.10
C SER A 111 -19.67 -18.66 17.90
N ASP A 112 -20.58 -17.69 18.01
CA ASP A 112 -21.57 -17.40 16.97
C ASP A 112 -21.12 -16.32 15.97
N SER A 113 -20.16 -15.47 16.37
CA SER A 113 -19.59 -14.42 15.53
C SER A 113 -18.45 -14.94 14.65
N LEU A 114 -17.68 -15.92 15.15
CA LEU A 114 -16.58 -16.54 14.40
C LEU A 114 -17.08 -17.38 13.21
N ASN A 115 -18.16 -18.16 13.38
CA ASN A 115 -18.75 -18.94 12.28
C ASN A 115 -19.34 -18.04 11.19
N ARG A 116 -19.90 -16.88 11.55
CA ARG A 116 -20.45 -15.90 10.59
C ARG A 116 -19.35 -15.22 9.77
N ALA A 117 -18.22 -14.90 10.39
CA ALA A 117 -17.07 -14.28 9.72
C ALA A 117 -16.31 -15.26 8.81
N VAL A 118 -16.21 -16.53 9.20
CA VAL A 118 -15.54 -17.57 8.40
C VAL A 118 -16.34 -17.91 7.14
N CYS A 119 -17.67 -17.94 7.20
CA CYS A 119 -18.51 -18.07 6.00
C CYS A 119 -18.33 -16.88 5.05
N SER A 120 -18.36 -15.65 5.57
CA SER A 120 -18.19 -14.43 4.75
C SER A 120 -16.82 -14.35 4.07
N HIS A 121 -15.75 -14.86 4.69
CA HIS A 121 -14.42 -14.90 4.06
C HIS A 121 -14.31 -15.99 2.98
N ALA A 122 -14.97 -17.14 3.15
CA ALA A 122 -14.99 -18.19 2.13
C ALA A 122 -15.76 -17.75 0.88
N ASP A 123 -16.87 -17.02 1.09
CA ASP A 123 -17.70 -16.46 0.03
C ASP A 123 -16.94 -15.39 -0.77
N LEU A 124 -16.28 -14.45 -0.08
CA LEU A 124 -15.44 -13.42 -0.72
C LEU A 124 -14.27 -14.03 -1.51
N LYS A 125 -13.66 -15.12 -1.00
CA LYS A 125 -12.55 -15.79 -1.68
C LYS A 125 -13.03 -16.50 -2.95
N THR A 126 -14.25 -17.02 -2.93
CA THR A 126 -14.91 -17.61 -4.10
C THR A 126 -15.24 -16.54 -5.13
N GLU A 127 -15.85 -15.43 -4.71
CA GLU A 127 -16.16 -14.30 -5.59
C GLU A 127 -14.91 -13.71 -6.27
N ILE A 128 -13.81 -13.56 -5.53
CA ILE A 128 -12.54 -13.08 -6.10
C ILE A 128 -11.98 -14.06 -7.14
N ARG A 129 -12.17 -15.37 -6.96
CA ARG A 129 -11.73 -16.37 -7.93
C ARG A 129 -12.58 -16.29 -9.20
N ASP A 130 -13.90 -16.22 -9.04
CA ASP A 130 -14.83 -16.19 -10.16
C ASP A 130 -14.67 -14.90 -10.97
N LEU A 131 -14.42 -13.76 -10.31
CA LEU A 131 -14.09 -12.49 -10.95
C LEU A 131 -12.76 -12.53 -11.71
N ARG A 132 -11.76 -13.26 -11.22
CA ARG A 132 -10.50 -13.44 -11.96
C ARG A 132 -10.69 -14.27 -13.22
N GLU A 133 -11.45 -15.35 -13.11
CA GLU A 133 -11.77 -16.21 -14.26
C GLU A 133 -12.57 -15.45 -15.33
N ALA A 134 -13.56 -14.65 -14.94
CA ALA A 134 -14.30 -13.80 -15.86
C ALA A 134 -13.40 -12.75 -16.55
N ASN A 135 -12.43 -12.18 -15.83
CA ASN A 135 -11.49 -11.22 -16.39
C ASN A 135 -10.52 -11.88 -17.38
N ASP A 136 -10.05 -13.10 -17.09
CA ASP A 136 -9.23 -13.87 -18.00
C ASP A 136 -9.98 -14.23 -19.29
N GLN A 137 -11.26 -14.60 -19.19
CA GLN A 137 -12.13 -14.84 -20.35
C GLN A 137 -12.34 -13.57 -21.19
N LEU A 138 -12.61 -12.43 -20.54
CA LEU A 138 -12.77 -11.15 -21.24
C LEU A 138 -11.49 -10.71 -21.96
N ASN A 139 -10.33 -10.89 -21.33
CA ASN A 139 -9.04 -10.61 -21.96
C ASN A 139 -8.78 -11.53 -23.16
N GLY A 140 -9.16 -12.80 -23.07
CA GLY A 140 -9.13 -13.73 -24.20
C GLY A 140 -10.01 -13.28 -25.37
N ASN A 141 -11.25 -12.87 -25.08
CA ASN A 141 -12.18 -12.37 -26.09
C ASN A 141 -11.69 -11.07 -26.72
N LEU A 142 -11.12 -10.16 -25.93
CA LEU A 142 -10.54 -8.92 -26.44
C LEU A 142 -9.37 -9.21 -27.39
N ALA A 143 -8.50 -10.18 -27.07
CA ALA A 143 -7.41 -10.59 -27.95
C ALA A 143 -7.91 -11.16 -29.28
N LEU A 144 -9.00 -11.93 -29.26
CA LEU A 144 -9.65 -12.44 -30.48
C LEU A 144 -10.25 -11.31 -31.33
N GLU A 145 -10.89 -10.33 -30.69
CA GLU A 145 -11.45 -9.16 -31.37
C GLU A 145 -10.36 -8.27 -31.98
N CYS A 146 -9.25 -8.04 -31.28
CA CYS A 146 -8.09 -7.35 -31.83
C CYS A 146 -7.57 -8.07 -33.09
N LYS A 147 -7.42 -9.39 -33.03
CA LYS A 147 -6.98 -10.20 -34.18
C LYS A 147 -7.94 -10.11 -35.36
N ARG A 148 -9.25 -10.10 -35.10
CA ARG A 148 -10.28 -9.94 -36.14
C ARG A 148 -10.22 -8.56 -36.78
N ASN A 149 -10.03 -7.51 -35.98
CA ASN A 149 -9.89 -6.14 -36.47
C ASN A 149 -8.61 -5.97 -37.30
N ASP A 150 -7.50 -6.58 -36.89
CA ASP A 150 -6.26 -6.57 -37.67
C ASP A 150 -6.43 -7.26 -39.04
N GLN A 151 -7.18 -8.38 -39.07
CA GLN A 151 -7.52 -9.07 -40.33
C GLN A 151 -8.41 -8.22 -41.24
N LEU A 152 -9.40 -7.52 -40.68
CA LEU A 152 -10.25 -6.58 -41.42
C LEU A 152 -9.44 -5.40 -41.97
N ALA A 153 -8.53 -4.85 -41.19
CA ALA A 153 -7.64 -3.78 -41.64
C ALA A 153 -6.71 -4.25 -42.78
N ALA A 154 -6.18 -5.48 -42.68
CA ALA A 154 -5.38 -6.10 -43.74
C ALA A 154 -6.20 -6.32 -45.03
N PHE A 155 -7.47 -6.71 -44.91
CA PHE A 155 -8.35 -6.90 -46.05
C PHE A 155 -8.66 -5.57 -46.76
N LEU A 156 -9.05 -4.54 -46.01
CA LEU A 156 -9.36 -3.22 -46.58
C LEU A 156 -8.14 -2.56 -47.24
N THR A 157 -6.96 -2.73 -46.66
CA THR A 157 -5.71 -2.23 -47.25
C THR A 157 -5.36 -2.96 -48.55
N ALA A 158 -5.52 -4.29 -48.60
CA ALA A 158 -5.34 -5.07 -49.82
C ALA A 158 -6.34 -4.69 -50.93
N GLU A 159 -7.60 -4.44 -50.56
CA GLU A 159 -8.65 -4.00 -51.49
C GLU A 159 -8.35 -2.60 -52.05
N HIS A 160 -7.96 -1.65 -51.20
CA HIS A 160 -7.56 -0.32 -51.65
C HIS A 160 -6.32 -0.34 -52.56
N LEU A 161 -5.34 -1.20 -52.27
CA LEU A 161 -4.18 -1.42 -53.15
C LEU A 161 -4.57 -2.03 -54.50
N SER A 162 -5.55 -2.95 -54.52
CA SER A 162 -6.09 -3.54 -55.74
C SER A 162 -6.83 -2.51 -56.62
N ILE A 163 -7.67 -1.68 -56.01
CA ILE A 163 -8.38 -0.58 -56.71
C ILE A 163 -7.37 0.45 -57.25
N ALA A 164 -6.38 0.83 -56.45
CA ALA A 164 -5.32 1.73 -56.88
C ALA A 164 -4.52 1.15 -58.07
N ALA A 165 -4.21 -0.15 -58.05
CA ALA A 165 -3.53 -0.82 -59.16
C ALA A 165 -4.38 -0.84 -60.44
N GLN A 166 -5.68 -1.09 -60.33
CA GLN A 166 -6.60 -1.06 -61.48
C GLN A 166 -6.71 0.34 -62.11
N LEU A 167 -6.76 1.39 -61.28
CA LEU A 167 -6.77 2.78 -61.75
C LEU A 167 -5.46 3.18 -62.46
N VAL A 168 -4.31 2.67 -62.00
CA VAL A 168 -3.01 2.88 -62.65
C VAL A 168 -2.95 2.16 -64.01
N THR A 169 -3.60 1.01 -64.16
CA THR A 169 -3.66 0.28 -65.44
C THR A 169 -4.72 0.80 -66.42
N CYS A 170 -5.61 1.71 -65.99
CA CYS A 170 -6.71 2.27 -66.79
C CYS A 170 -6.61 3.78 -67.06
N GLY A 171 -5.47 4.42 -66.77
CA GLY A 171 -5.18 5.80 -67.20
C GLY A 171 -4.60 5.84 -68.63
N PRO A 172 -4.85 6.94 -69.40
CA PRO A 172 -4.57 7.03 -70.84
C PRO A 172 -3.10 6.96 -71.24
#